data_AF-A0A382RQQ3-F1
#
_entry.id   AF-A0A382RQQ3-F1
#
_cell.length_a   1.000
_cell.length_b   1.000
_cell.length_c   1.000
_cell.angle_alpha   90.00
_cell.angle_beta   90.00
_cell.angle_gamma   90.00
#
_symmetry.space_group_name_H-M   'P 1'
#
loop_
_entity.id
_entity.type
_entity.pdbx_description
1 polymer ?
#
loop_
_entity_poly.entity_id
_entity_poly.type
_entity_poly.pdbx_seq_one_letter_code
_entity_poly.pdbx_strand_id
1 'polypeptide(L)' 'MIMNGSVGPVVILVSIIIMVWYAGAVYLNSSFLIDRYEKNNIDWSFSELASDSWSMERPVLPS' A
#
# COMPACT_ATOMS: atom_id res chain seq x y z
N MET A 1 13.13 -6.89 28.04
CA MET A 1 12.06 -6.05 28.64
C MET A 1 10.87 -5.85 27.69
N ILE A 2 11.06 -5.64 26.37
CA ILE A 2 9.93 -5.52 25.41
C ILE A 2 9.34 -6.89 24.98
N MET A 3 10.17 -7.93 24.85
CA MET A 3 9.77 -9.25 24.33
C MET A 3 9.31 -10.26 25.40
N ASN A 4 9.39 -9.92 26.69
CA ASN A 4 9.05 -10.84 27.79
C ASN A 4 7.57 -10.76 28.22
N GLY A 5 6.74 -10.00 27.50
CA GLY A 5 5.30 -9.85 27.73
C GLY A 5 4.55 -9.69 26.40
N SER A 6 3.23 -9.46 26.44
CA SER A 6 2.40 -9.39 25.23
C SER A 6 2.75 -8.24 24.29
N VAL A 7 3.46 -7.21 24.76
CA VAL A 7 3.84 -6.03 23.97
C VAL A 7 4.65 -6.39 22.72
N GLY A 8 5.70 -7.23 22.86
CA GLY A 8 6.55 -7.63 21.73
C GLY A 8 5.75 -8.32 20.61
N PRO A 9 5.03 -9.41 20.90
CA PRO A 9 4.17 -10.07 19.92
C PRO A 9 3.11 -9.16 19.30
N VAL A 10 2.48 -8.28 20.09
CA VAL A 10 1.46 -7.34 19.57
C VAL A 10 2.07 -6.35 18.59
N VAL A 11 3.24 -5.76 18.90
CA VAL A 11 3.92 -4.84 17.98
C VAL A 11 4.31 -5.53 16.69
N ILE A 12 4.76 -6.79 16.74
CA ILE A 12 5.09 -7.57 15.55
C ILE A 12 3.86 -7.76 14.67
N LEU A 13 2.73 -8.20 15.25
CA LEU A 13 1.50 -8.41 14.50
C LEU A 13 0.97 -7.11 13.88
N VAL A 14 0.95 -6.02 14.64
CA VAL A 14 0.53 -4.72 14.13
C VAL A 14 1.43 -4.27 12.97
N SER A 15 2.75 -4.45 13.09
CA SER A 15 3.70 -4.13 12.03
C SER A 15 3.44 -4.95 10.76
N ILE A 16 3.15 -6.24 10.90
CA ILE A 16 2.81 -7.13 9.78
C ILE A 16 1.50 -6.67 9.12
N ILE A 17 0.46 -6.38 9.91
CA ILE A 17 -0.82 -5.91 9.39
C ILE A 17 -0.65 -4.62 8.61
N ILE A 18 0.13 -3.66 9.14
CA ILE A 18 0.46 -2.41 8.45
C ILE A 18 1.20 -2.70 7.14
N MET A 19 2.23 -3.54 7.15
CA MET A 19 2.96 -3.90 5.92
C MET A 19 2.05 -4.50 4.85
N VAL A 20 1.20 -5.45 5.24
CA VAL A 20 0.22 -6.07 4.33
C VAL A 20 -0.77 -5.04 3.81
N TRP A 21 -1.24 -4.12 4.66
CA TRP A 21 -2.18 -3.08 4.26
C TRP A 21 -1.58 -2.10 3.23
N TYR A 22 -0.37 -1.58 3.48
CA TYR A 22 0.30 -0.67 2.56
C TYR A 22 0.67 -1.35 1.24
N ALA A 23 1.14 -2.59 1.27
CA ALA A 23 1.42 -3.36 0.05
C ALA A 23 0.14 -3.69 -0.72
N GLY A 24 -0.92 -4.09 -0.02
CA GLY A 24 -2.24 -4.35 -0.59
C GLY A 24 -2.83 -3.12 -1.28
N ALA A 25 -2.69 -1.94 -0.69
CA ALA A 25 -3.13 -0.69 -1.30
C ALA A 25 -2.44 -0.43 -2.66
N VAL A 26 -1.11 -0.63 -2.75
CA VAL A 26 -0.38 -0.50 -4.02
C VAL A 26 -0.88 -1.54 -5.03
N TYR A 27 -1.02 -2.80 -4.61
CA TYR A 27 -1.45 -3.88 -5.49
C TYR A 27 -2.85 -3.61 -6.08
N LEU A 28 -3.85 -3.32 -5.24
CA LEU A 28 -5.23 -3.11 -5.67
C LEU A 28 -5.41 -1.86 -6.54
N ASN A 29 -4.69 -0.78 -6.24
CA ASN A 29 -4.82 0.48 -6.96
C ASN A 29 -3.97 0.53 -8.24
N SER A 30 -2.98 -0.35 -8.39
CA SER A 30 -2.01 -0.31 -9.49
C SER A 30 -2.64 -0.33 -10.87
N SER A 31 -3.58 -1.25 -11.14
CA SER A 31 -4.21 -1.39 -12.45
C SER A 31 -4.88 -0.09 -12.92
N PHE A 32 -5.55 0.62 -12.02
CA PHE A 32 -6.21 1.89 -12.34
C PHE A 32 -5.18 3.02 -12.58
N LEU A 33 -4.14 3.11 -11.75
CA LEU A 33 -3.12 4.14 -11.88
C LEU A 33 -2.29 3.96 -13.15
N ILE A 34 -1.88 2.73 -13.46
CA ILE A 34 -1.09 2.41 -14.65
C ILE A 34 -1.87 2.75 -15.92
N ASP A 35 -3.13 2.34 -16.01
CA ASP A 35 -4.00 2.70 -17.14
C ASP A 35 -4.17 4.23 -17.26
N ARG A 36 -4.24 4.95 -16.13
CA ARG A 36 -4.26 6.42 -16.14
C ARG A 36 -2.94 7.01 -16.66
N TYR A 37 -1.79 6.50 -16.22
CA TYR A 37 -0.49 7.00 -16.67
C TYR A 37 -0.33 6.79 -18.18
N GLU A 38 -0.65 5.59 -18.67
CA GLU A 38 -0.59 5.23 -20.09
C GLU A 38 -1.48 6.15 -20.95
N LYS A 39 -2.73 6.36 -20.54
CA LYS A 39 -3.66 7.26 -21.24
C LYS A 39 -3.19 8.71 -21.32
N ASN A 40 -2.37 9.14 -20.37
CA ASN A 40 -1.84 10.50 -20.30
C ASN A 40 -0.39 10.61 -20.77
N ASN A 41 0.21 9.53 -21.28
CA ASN A 41 1.63 9.46 -21.66
C ASN A 41 2.58 9.92 -20.54
N ILE A 42 2.29 9.51 -19.30
CA ILE A 42 3.12 9.80 -18.13
C ILE A 42 4.09 8.64 -17.94
N ASP A 43 5.39 8.92 -18.03
CA ASP A 43 6.41 8.00 -17.54
C ASP A 43 6.37 7.98 -16.01
N TRP A 44 6.31 6.78 -15.42
CA TRP A 44 6.14 6.60 -13.98
C TRP A 44 7.13 5.58 -13.43
N SER A 45 7.48 5.75 -12.16
CA SER A 45 8.33 4.86 -11.38
C SER A 45 7.52 4.12 -10.31
N PHE A 46 8.06 3.03 -9.77
CA PHE A 46 7.41 2.31 -8.68
C PHE A 46 7.18 3.18 -7.43
N SER A 47 8.09 4.12 -7.16
CA SER A 47 7.95 5.06 -6.03
C SER A 47 6.75 5.99 -6.22
N GLU A 48 6.53 6.49 -7.44
CA GLU A 48 5.37 7.33 -7.77
C GLU A 48 4.08 6.50 -7.72
N LEU A 49 4.07 5.29 -8.28
CA LEU A 49 2.93 4.40 -8.20
C LEU A 49 2.51 4.13 -6.75
N ALA A 50 3.48 3.89 -5.85
CA ALA A 50 3.20 3.67 -4.44
C ALA A 50 2.65 4.93 -3.75
N SER A 51 3.27 6.08 -3.99
CA SER A 51 2.82 7.37 -3.45
C SER A 51 1.39 7.72 -3.89
N ASP A 52 1.11 7.56 -5.18
CA ASP A 52 -0.21 7.84 -5.75
C ASP A 52 -1.24 6.82 -5.28
N SER A 53 -0.84 5.56 -5.08
CA SER A 53 -1.72 4.52 -4.52
C SER A 53 -2.18 4.83 -3.09
N TRP A 54 -1.32 5.44 -2.26
CA TRP A 54 -1.66 5.80 -0.88
C TRP A 54 -2.37 7.15 -0.75
N SER A 55 -2.38 7.96 -1.80
CA SER A 55 -3.03 9.28 -1.84
C SER A 55 -4.29 9.34 -2.71
N MET A 56 -4.78 8.18 -3.17
CA MET A 56 -6.02 8.08 -3.92
C MET A 56 -7.23 8.57 -3.12
N GLU A 57 -7.99 9.52 -3.69
CA GLU A 57 -9.26 9.99 -3.11
C GLU A 57 -10.36 8.91 -3.15
N ARG A 58 -10.31 8.01 -4.14
CA ARG A 58 -11.23 6.87 -4.30
C ARG A 58 -10.45 5.58 -4.60
N PRO A 59 -9.95 4.87 -3.58
CA PRO A 59 -9.20 3.64 -3.77
C PRO A 59 -10.09 2.50 -4.28
N VAL A 60 -9.48 1.57 -5.02
CA VAL A 60 -10.14 0.37 -5.53
C VAL A 60 -10.33 -0.61 -4.38
N LEU A 61 -11.58 -0.99 -4.13
CA LEU A 61 -11.93 -2.00 -3.14
C LEU A 61 -11.94 -3.39 -3.79
N PRO A 62 -11.54 -4.44 -3.06
CA PRO A 62 -11.70 -5.81 -3.54
C PRO A 62 -13.19 -6.11 -3.71
N SER A 63 -13.57 -6.59 -4.90
CA SER A 63 -14.91 -7.09 -5.24
C SER A 63 -14.91 -8.60 -5.38
#